data_AF-A0A556V9W5-F1
#
_entry.id   AF-A0A556V9W5-F1
#
_cell.length_a   1.000
_cell.length_b   1.000
_cell.length_c   1.000
_cell.angle_alpha   90.00
_cell.angle_beta   90.00
_cell.angle_gamma   90.00
#
_symmetry.space_group_name_H-M   'P 1'
#
loop_
_entity.id
_entity.type
_entity.pdbx_description
1 polymer ?
#
loop_
_entity_poly.entity_id
_entity_poly.type
_entity_poly.pdbx_seq_one_letter_code
_entity_poly.pdbx_strand_id
1 'polypeptide(L)'
;MLEVKSSAGKLLFSADDQEVVVGAERLRVLGAEGAVFSNSVETPHVRAEPFKELRLESPTRSLFMEAPKGVQIQAEAGDIQATCRSDLRLESKDGEITLDAKKIKLLRLPEGKASPSATRQTVFEVCVCPNGKLFLSQAGTASTCQISNNVCL
;
A
#
# COMPACT_ATOMS: atom_id res chain seq x y z
N MET A 1 31.80 -32.07 -9.22
CA MET A 1 30.53 -32.18 -8.48
C MET A 1 30.81 -32.62 -7.05
N LEU A 2 30.49 -31.78 -6.07
CA LEU A 2 30.52 -32.09 -4.64
C LEU A 2 29.10 -32.47 -4.21
N GLU A 3 28.96 -33.55 -3.44
CA GLU A 3 27.67 -33.96 -2.85
C GLU A 3 27.82 -34.25 -1.35
N VAL A 4 26.88 -33.76 -0.55
CA VAL A 4 26.73 -34.08 0.87
C VAL A 4 25.34 -34.70 1.06
N LYS A 5 25.31 -35.94 1.53
CA LYS A 5 24.08 -36.69 1.81
C LYS A 5 23.93 -36.90 3.32
N SER A 6 22.70 -36.94 3.79
CA SER A 6 22.36 -37.38 5.15
C SER A 6 22.71 -38.86 5.35
N SER A 7 22.70 -39.32 6.60
CA SER A 7 22.84 -40.75 6.94
C SER A 7 21.78 -41.65 6.30
N ALA A 8 20.62 -41.10 5.92
CA ALA A 8 19.54 -41.79 5.21
C ALA A 8 19.67 -41.70 3.67
N GLY A 9 20.76 -41.15 3.14
CA GLY A 9 21.01 -41.02 1.70
C GLY A 9 20.34 -39.83 1.01
N LYS A 10 19.50 -39.04 1.71
CA LYS A 10 18.89 -37.81 1.17
C LYS A 10 19.98 -36.76 0.88
N LEU A 11 19.95 -36.16 -0.31
CA LEU A 11 20.83 -35.05 -0.69
C LEU A 11 20.54 -33.81 0.19
N LEU A 12 21.58 -33.28 0.85
CA LEU A 12 21.49 -32.09 1.68
C LEU A 12 22.09 -30.88 0.98
N PHE A 13 23.18 -31.09 0.24
CA PHE A 13 23.90 -30.06 -0.49
C PHE A 13 24.59 -30.66 -1.71
N SER A 14 24.46 -30.04 -2.88
CA SER A 14 25.32 -30.32 -4.04
C SER A 14 25.83 -29.02 -4.64
N ALA A 15 27.02 -29.09 -5.24
CA ALA A 15 27.61 -27.97 -5.96
C ALA A 15 28.42 -28.47 -7.17
N ASP A 16 28.24 -27.82 -8.30
CA ASP A 16 29.08 -27.93 -9.49
C ASP A 16 29.29 -26.56 -10.14
N ASP A 17 29.80 -26.54 -11.38
CA ASP A 17 30.11 -25.30 -12.10
C ASP A 17 28.85 -24.57 -12.59
N GLN A 18 27.67 -25.21 -12.55
CA GLN A 18 26.40 -24.66 -13.02
C GLN A 18 25.51 -24.21 -11.86
N GLU A 19 25.39 -25.01 -10.80
CA GLU A 19 24.45 -24.73 -9.72
C GLU A 19 24.90 -25.23 -8.34
N VAL A 20 24.24 -24.67 -7.33
CA VAL A 20 24.31 -25.12 -5.93
C VAL A 20 22.90 -25.41 -5.46
N VAL A 21 22.65 -26.65 -5.03
CA VAL A 21 21.34 -27.10 -4.56
C VAL A 21 21.40 -27.39 -3.06
N VAL A 22 20.46 -26.85 -2.30
CA VAL A 22 20.29 -27.13 -0.86
C VAL A 22 18.99 -27.91 -0.66
N GLY A 23 19.12 -29.20 -0.32
CA GLY A 23 18.00 -30.13 -0.13
C GLY A 23 17.53 -30.28 1.33
N ALA A 24 18.04 -29.45 2.24
CA ALA A 24 17.64 -29.44 3.64
C ALA A 24 16.20 -28.92 3.80
N GLU A 25 15.45 -29.49 4.74
CA GLU A 25 14.06 -29.05 5.01
C GLU A 25 13.98 -27.65 5.61
N ARG A 26 15.03 -27.23 6.31
CA ARG A 26 15.16 -25.89 6.88
C ARG A 26 16.58 -25.40 6.71
N LEU A 27 16.73 -24.30 5.97
CA LEU A 27 17.96 -23.53 5.88
C LEU A 27 17.84 -22.30 6.79
N ARG A 28 18.78 -22.13 7.72
CA ARG A 28 18.87 -20.94 8.59
C ARG A 28 20.15 -20.18 8.26
N VAL A 29 20.01 -18.92 7.88
CA VAL A 29 21.14 -18.01 7.67
C VAL A 29 21.29 -17.17 8.93
N LEU A 30 22.33 -17.44 9.73
CA LEU A 30 22.55 -16.82 11.04
C LEU A 30 23.53 -15.64 11.00
N GLY A 31 24.05 -15.30 9.82
CA GLY A 31 24.92 -14.12 9.66
C GLY A 31 24.17 -12.84 10.01
N ALA A 32 24.85 -11.88 10.64
CA ALA A 32 24.24 -10.60 11.04
C ALA A 32 23.64 -9.83 9.86
N GLU A 33 24.25 -9.94 8.68
CA GLU A 33 23.80 -9.31 7.42
C GLU A 33 22.76 -10.15 6.65
N GLY A 34 22.38 -11.32 7.17
CA GLY A 34 21.45 -12.23 6.51
C GLY A 34 21.99 -12.78 5.19
N ALA A 35 21.12 -12.81 4.17
CA ALA A 35 21.45 -13.28 2.83
C ALA A 35 21.18 -12.17 1.81
N VAL A 36 22.08 -12.02 0.85
CA VAL A 36 21.94 -11.08 -0.28
C VAL A 36 21.60 -11.88 -1.53
N PHE A 37 20.51 -11.49 -2.19
CA PHE A 37 20.10 -12.06 -3.46
C PHE A 37 20.30 -11.00 -4.54
N SER A 38 21.20 -11.25 -5.49
CA SER A 38 21.50 -10.29 -6.58
C SER A 38 20.40 -10.22 -7.62
N ASN A 39 19.56 -11.25 -7.69
CA ASN A 39 18.49 -11.42 -8.66
C ASN A 39 17.16 -11.71 -7.93
N SER A 40 16.13 -12.06 -8.70
CA SER A 40 14.81 -12.43 -8.18
C SER A 40 14.86 -13.68 -7.31
N VAL A 41 14.07 -13.66 -6.24
CA VAL A 41 13.77 -14.84 -5.41
C VAL A 41 12.32 -15.22 -5.65
N GLU A 42 12.09 -16.46 -6.05
CA GLU A 42 10.75 -17.03 -6.14
C GLU A 42 10.46 -17.86 -4.89
N THR A 43 9.36 -17.55 -4.22
CA THR A 43 8.90 -18.31 -3.05
C THR A 43 7.38 -18.23 -2.96
N PRO A 44 6.69 -19.32 -2.58
CA PRO A 44 5.25 -19.30 -2.39
C PRO A 44 4.81 -18.45 -1.19
N HIS A 45 5.69 -18.24 -0.21
CA HIS A 45 5.34 -17.51 1.01
C HIS A 45 6.54 -16.80 1.63
N VAL A 46 6.30 -15.60 2.17
CA VAL A 46 7.25 -14.84 2.96
C VAL A 46 6.57 -14.48 4.29
N ARG A 47 7.20 -14.83 5.40
CA ARG A 47 6.70 -14.53 6.75
C ARG A 47 7.85 -14.18 7.68
N ALA A 48 7.57 -13.31 8.64
CA ALA A 48 8.46 -13.10 9.77
C ALA A 48 8.38 -14.26 10.77
N GLU A 49 9.33 -14.28 11.71
CA GLU A 49 9.23 -15.13 12.89
C GLU A 49 8.06 -14.68 13.79
N PRO A 50 7.48 -15.58 14.61
CA PRO A 50 6.45 -15.20 15.56
C PRO A 50 6.88 -14.01 16.43
N PHE A 51 5.97 -13.04 16.60
CA PHE A 51 6.19 -11.82 17.38
C PHE A 51 7.27 -10.88 16.83
N LYS A 52 7.78 -11.10 15.61
CA LYS A 52 8.65 -10.17 14.89
C LYS A 52 7.91 -9.57 13.70
N GLU A 53 8.29 -8.36 13.33
CA GLU A 53 7.76 -7.70 12.13
C GLU A 53 8.40 -8.25 10.85
N LEU A 54 7.59 -8.35 9.78
CA LEU A 54 8.11 -8.51 8.42
C LEU A 54 8.32 -7.11 7.84
N ARG A 55 9.58 -6.68 7.76
CA ARG A 55 9.94 -5.36 7.21
C ARG A 55 10.42 -5.50 5.77
N LEU A 56 9.70 -4.84 4.86
CA LEU A 56 10.10 -4.66 3.47
C LEU A 56 10.50 -3.19 3.30
N GLU A 57 11.78 -2.92 3.01
CA GLU A 57 12.28 -1.54 2.92
C GLU A 57 13.16 -1.30 1.71
N SER A 58 13.08 -0.07 1.18
CA SER A 58 13.94 0.43 0.12
C SER A 58 14.42 1.82 0.53
N PRO A 59 15.54 1.93 1.28
CA PRO A 59 15.97 3.21 1.88
C PRO A 59 16.37 4.27 0.86
N THR A 60 16.85 3.84 -0.31
CA THR A 60 17.45 4.73 -1.32
C THR A 60 16.58 4.93 -2.55
N ARG A 61 15.56 4.09 -2.75
CA ARG A 61 14.73 4.05 -3.95
C ARG A 61 13.28 3.73 -3.58
N SER A 62 12.60 3.03 -4.47
CA SER A 62 11.20 2.66 -4.31
C SER A 62 11.08 1.18 -3.94
N LEU A 63 9.99 0.86 -3.25
CA LEU A 63 9.50 -0.49 -3.08
C LEU A 63 8.23 -0.62 -3.93
N PHE A 64 8.17 -1.64 -4.78
CA PHE A 64 7.02 -1.89 -5.64
C PHE A 64 6.38 -3.23 -5.27
N MET A 65 5.05 -3.26 -5.25
CA MET A 65 4.27 -4.47 -5.05
C MET A 65 3.24 -4.54 -6.17
N GLU A 66 3.39 -5.52 -7.05
CA GLU A 66 2.54 -5.71 -8.23
C GLU A 66 2.10 -7.17 -8.28
N ALA A 67 0.84 -7.40 -8.66
CA ALA A 67 0.29 -8.74 -8.79
C ALA A 67 -0.75 -8.79 -9.92
N PRO A 68 -0.71 -9.81 -10.80
CA PRO A 68 -1.64 -9.92 -11.94
C PRO A 68 -3.12 -9.98 -11.54
N LYS A 69 -3.41 -10.55 -10.37
CA LYS A 69 -4.77 -10.65 -9.82
C LYS A 69 -5.11 -9.53 -8.83
N GLY A 70 -4.24 -8.54 -8.70
CA GLY A 70 -4.34 -7.49 -7.69
C GLY A 70 -3.62 -7.82 -6.38
N VAL A 71 -3.40 -6.77 -5.58
CA VAL A 71 -2.74 -6.83 -4.27
C VAL A 71 -3.78 -6.57 -3.20
N GLN A 72 -3.91 -7.50 -2.25
CA GLN A 72 -4.77 -7.34 -1.07
C GLN A 72 -3.90 -7.11 0.16
N ILE A 73 -4.14 -5.99 0.86
CA ILE A 73 -3.51 -5.67 2.13
C ILE A 73 -4.59 -5.78 3.20
N GLN A 74 -4.42 -6.70 4.14
CA GLN A 74 -5.39 -6.98 5.19
C GLN A 74 -4.69 -7.11 6.55
N ALA A 75 -5.30 -6.52 7.57
CA ALA A 75 -4.93 -6.73 8.97
C ALA A 75 -6.10 -7.44 9.67
N GLU A 76 -5.96 -8.74 9.96
CA GLU A 76 -6.97 -9.51 10.71
C GLU A 76 -7.11 -9.00 12.15
N ALA A 77 -6.01 -8.50 12.70
CA ALA A 77 -5.94 -7.85 14.00
C ALA A 77 -5.03 -6.62 13.92
N GLY A 78 -5.38 -5.56 14.66
CA GLY A 78 -4.66 -4.28 14.62
C GLY A 78 -5.21 -3.32 13.56
N ASP A 79 -4.36 -2.41 13.11
CA ASP A 79 -4.68 -1.38 12.13
C ASP A 79 -3.72 -1.38 10.94
N ILE A 80 -4.16 -0.78 9.84
CA ILE A 80 -3.31 -0.46 8.69
C ILE A 80 -3.02 1.04 8.76
N GLN A 81 -1.74 1.38 8.92
CA GLN A 81 -1.29 2.76 8.91
C GLN A 81 -0.47 3.04 7.65
N ALA A 82 -0.90 4.04 6.86
CA ALA A 82 -0.16 4.55 5.73
C ALA A 82 0.25 6.01 6.00
N THR A 83 1.55 6.28 5.97
CA THR A 83 2.11 7.62 6.18
C THR A 83 3.05 7.98 5.04
N CYS A 84 2.94 9.20 4.53
CA CYS A 84 3.80 9.74 3.48
C CYS A 84 4.40 11.08 3.91
N ARG A 85 5.59 11.41 3.42
CA ARG A 85 6.20 12.73 3.63
C ARG A 85 5.63 13.79 2.68
N SER A 86 5.48 13.42 1.41
CA SER A 86 4.99 14.32 0.36
C SER A 86 3.55 13.99 0.02
N ASP A 87 3.32 12.95 -0.76
CA ASP A 87 2.00 12.65 -1.34
C ASP A 87 1.62 11.19 -1.09
N LEU A 88 0.34 10.97 -0.77
CA LEU A 88 -0.31 9.67 -0.79
C LEU A 88 -1.36 9.71 -1.92
N ARG A 89 -1.09 8.99 -3.02
CA ARG A 89 -1.99 8.93 -4.18
C ARG A 89 -2.77 7.63 -4.16
N LEU A 90 -4.09 7.73 -4.09
CA LEU A 90 -5.03 6.64 -4.34
C LEU A 90 -5.67 6.92 -5.71
N GLU A 91 -5.58 5.97 -6.64
CA GLU A 91 -6.07 6.15 -8.01
C GLU A 91 -6.75 4.87 -8.51
N SER A 92 -7.93 5.04 -9.11
CA SER A 92 -8.66 3.98 -9.81
C SER A 92 -8.86 4.42 -11.26
N LYS A 93 -8.52 3.55 -12.23
CA LYS A 93 -8.63 3.88 -13.67
C LYS A 93 -10.04 3.68 -14.21
N ASP A 94 -10.67 2.56 -13.84
CA ASP A 94 -11.97 2.12 -14.39
C ASP A 94 -13.00 1.82 -13.29
N GLY A 95 -12.70 2.12 -12.03
CA GLY A 95 -13.56 1.81 -10.89
C GLY A 95 -13.70 2.98 -9.93
N GLU A 96 -13.98 2.66 -8.68
CA GLU A 96 -14.12 3.65 -7.62
C GLU A 96 -13.10 3.41 -6.48
N ILE A 97 -12.91 4.44 -5.66
CA ILE A 97 -12.17 4.34 -4.41
C ILE A 97 -13.21 4.46 -3.29
N THR A 98 -13.47 3.35 -2.60
CA THR A 98 -14.49 3.28 -1.55
C THR A 98 -13.84 3.34 -0.19
N LEU A 99 -14.20 4.36 0.58
CA LEU A 99 -13.80 4.53 1.98
C LEU A 99 -15.01 4.21 2.85
N ASP A 100 -15.15 2.97 3.30
CA ASP A 100 -16.23 2.56 4.19
C ASP A 100 -15.75 2.57 5.65
N ALA A 101 -16.18 3.59 6.39
CA ALA A 101 -15.85 3.74 7.80
C ALA A 101 -16.92 4.55 8.54
N LYS A 102 -17.08 4.29 9.85
CA LYS A 102 -17.95 5.09 10.72
C LYS A 102 -17.59 6.58 10.75
N LYS A 103 -16.30 6.90 10.58
CA LYS A 103 -15.79 8.28 10.55
C LYS A 103 -14.63 8.39 9.58
N ILE A 104 -14.77 9.31 8.62
CA ILE A 104 -13.69 9.73 7.71
C ILE A 104 -13.34 11.17 8.07
N LYS A 105 -12.05 11.48 8.22
CA LYS A 105 -11.58 12.81 8.57
C LYS A 105 -10.61 13.33 7.52
N LEU A 106 -10.95 14.44 6.90
CA LEU A 106 -10.05 15.21 6.03
C LEU A 106 -9.64 16.47 6.81
N LEU A 107 -8.49 16.39 7.47
CA LEU A 107 -8.01 17.47 8.34
C LEU A 107 -7.26 18.53 7.53
N ARG A 108 -7.31 19.78 8.00
CA ARG A 108 -6.58 20.92 7.42
C ARG A 108 -6.91 21.17 5.95
N LEU A 109 -8.16 20.92 5.54
CA LEU A 109 -8.66 21.42 4.28
C LEU A 109 -8.55 22.95 4.28
N PRO A 110 -7.94 23.58 3.25
CA PRO A 110 -7.85 25.04 3.18
C PRO A 110 -9.25 25.65 3.19
N GLU A 111 -9.47 26.64 4.06
CA GLU A 111 -10.70 27.42 4.04
C GLU A 111 -10.64 28.44 2.90
N GLY A 112 -11.56 28.31 1.95
CA GLY A 112 -11.77 29.31 0.91
C GLY A 112 -12.37 30.59 1.49
N LYS A 113 -11.70 31.74 1.31
CA LYS A 113 -12.26 33.05 1.68
C LYS A 113 -12.85 33.70 0.43
N ALA A 114 -14.17 33.94 0.44
CA ALA A 114 -14.84 34.65 -0.65
C ALA A 114 -14.31 36.09 -0.77
N SER A 115 -13.91 36.47 -1.99
CA SER A 115 -13.55 37.85 -2.34
C SER A 115 -14.79 38.59 -2.86
N PRO A 116 -15.09 39.82 -2.39
CA PRO A 116 -16.26 40.58 -2.83
C PRO A 116 -16.18 41.04 -4.30
N SER A 117 -15.02 40.93 -4.96
CA SER A 117 -14.86 41.23 -6.38
C SER A 117 -15.19 40.01 -7.24
N ALA A 118 -16.44 39.91 -7.66
CA ALA A 118 -16.95 38.83 -8.48
C ALA A 118 -16.58 38.99 -9.97
N THR A 119 -15.60 38.21 -10.42
CA THR A 119 -15.58 37.66 -11.79
C THR A 119 -14.83 36.33 -11.77
N ARG A 120 -15.58 35.23 -11.57
CA ARG A 120 -15.12 33.83 -11.48
C ARG A 120 -14.18 33.53 -10.30
N GLN A 121 -14.76 33.15 -9.17
CA GLN A 121 -13.98 32.59 -8.07
C GLN A 121 -13.50 31.19 -8.43
N THR A 122 -12.20 30.93 -8.31
CA THR A 122 -11.56 29.60 -8.45
C THR A 122 -11.61 28.79 -7.16
N VAL A 123 -12.44 29.23 -6.20
CA VAL A 123 -12.55 28.66 -4.86
C VAL A 123 -13.86 27.88 -4.79
N PHE A 124 -13.76 26.62 -4.34
CA PHE A 124 -14.88 25.70 -4.24
C PHE A 124 -15.02 25.19 -2.80
N GLU A 125 -16.26 25.01 -2.37
CA GLU A 125 -16.60 24.25 -1.16
C GLU A 125 -16.77 22.78 -1.53
N VAL A 126 -16.27 21.87 -0.69
CA VAL A 126 -16.52 20.42 -0.81
C VAL A 126 -17.75 20.08 0.02
N CYS A 127 -18.82 19.66 -0.63
CA CYS A 127 -20.10 19.31 -0.02
C CYS A 127 -20.30 17.78 -0.02
N VAL A 128 -21.04 17.27 0.98
CA VAL A 128 -21.33 15.84 1.13
C VAL A 128 -22.83 15.58 0.97
N CYS A 129 -23.20 14.71 0.04
CA CYS A 129 -24.57 14.23 -0.13
C CYS A 129 -24.94 13.21 0.97
N PRO A 130 -26.24 13.01 1.29
CA PRO A 130 -26.67 11.99 2.26
C PRO A 130 -26.22 10.55 1.93
N ASN A 131 -25.96 10.25 0.66
CA ASN A 131 -25.44 8.97 0.19
C ASN A 131 -23.90 8.85 0.25
N GLY A 132 -23.19 9.87 0.76
CA GLY A 132 -21.73 9.88 0.88
C GLY A 132 -20.96 10.41 -0.34
N LYS A 133 -21.63 10.73 -1.45
CA LYS A 133 -20.98 11.36 -2.61
C LYS A 133 -20.46 12.76 -2.25
N LEU A 134 -19.22 13.06 -2.63
CA LEU A 134 -18.63 14.40 -2.52
C LEU A 134 -18.82 15.17 -3.82
N PHE A 135 -19.18 16.45 -3.73
CA PHE A 135 -19.27 17.34 -4.88
C PHE A 135 -18.70 18.72 -4.58
N LEU A 136 -18.28 19.42 -5.63
CA LEU A 136 -17.78 20.79 -5.53
C LEU A 136 -18.93 21.78 -5.76
N SER A 137 -19.10 22.73 -4.85
CA SER A 137 -19.99 23.88 -5.00
C SER A 137 -19.17 25.17 -5.12
N GLN A 138 -19.68 26.19 -5.81
CA GLN A 138 -19.02 27.50 -5.85
C GLN A 138 -19.02 28.13 -4.46
N ALA A 139 -17.85 28.52 -3.94
CA ALA A 139 -17.75 29.10 -2.61
C ALA A 139 -18.44 30.49 -2.54
N GLY A 140 -19.15 30.76 -1.45
CA GLY A 140 -19.86 32.02 -1.20
C GLY A 140 -19.40 32.73 0.07
N THR A 141 -20.02 33.87 0.41
CA THR A 141 -19.83 34.50 1.73
C THR A 141 -20.44 33.69 2.87
N ALA A 142 -21.37 32.79 2.55
CA ALA A 142 -21.91 31.76 3.42
C ALA A 142 -21.85 30.42 2.67
N SER A 143 -21.93 29.30 3.40
CA SER A 143 -21.87 27.99 2.76
C SER A 143 -22.97 27.83 1.72
N THR A 144 -22.58 27.39 0.54
CA THR A 144 -23.46 27.19 -0.62
C THR A 144 -23.75 25.72 -0.85
N CYS A 145 -23.46 24.84 0.12
CA CYS A 145 -23.77 23.41 0.07
C CYS A 145 -25.28 23.16 0.07
N GLN A 146 -25.92 23.45 -1.06
CA GLN A 146 -27.29 23.12 -1.37
C GLN A 146 -27.29 21.77 -2.09
N ILE A 147 -28.17 20.87 -1.67
CA ILE A 147 -28.29 19.53 -2.27
C ILE A 147 -28.72 19.71 -3.72
N SER A 148 -27.79 19.46 -4.65
CA SER A 148 -28.10 19.37 -6.07
C SER A 148 -28.60 17.95 -6.36
N ASN A 149 -29.92 17.79 -6.52
CA ASN A 149 -30.53 16.48 -6.78
C ASN A 149 -29.86 15.76 -7.97
N ASN A 150 -29.45 16.48 -9.00
CA ASN A 150 -28.80 15.86 -10.17
C ASN A 150 -27.43 15.23 -9.85
N VAL A 151 -26.78 15.61 -8.75
CA VAL A 151 -25.47 15.09 -8.31
C VAL A 151 -25.61 14.10 -7.14
N CYS A 152 -26.58 14.35 -6.26
CA CYS A 152 -26.82 13.55 -5.07
C CYS A 152 -27.79 12.36 -5.26
N LEU A 153 -28.40 12.20 -6.44
CA LEU A 153 -29.17 11.00 -6.81
C LEU A 153 -28.28 9.76 -7.04
#